data_AF-A0A8G2FFN1-F1
#
_entry.id   AF-A0A8G2FFN1-F1
#
_cell.length_a   1.000
_cell.length_b   1.000
_cell.length_c   1.000
_cell.angle_alpha   90.00
_cell.angle_beta   90.00
_cell.angle_gamma   90.00
#
_symmetry.space_group_name_H-M   'P 1'
#
loop_
_entity.id
_entity.type
_entity.pdbx_description
1 polymer ?
#
loop_
_entity_poly.entity_id
_entity_poly.type
_entity_poly.pdbx_seq_one_letter_code
_entity_poly.pdbx_strand_id
1 'polypeptide(L)'
;MAHQIDTKTADRLGKVLNLLGSNHDGERATAAAKAHAILTGAGLTWPDLIGAALQKPHRPPEFGTWRQTCRECLARDKDLRQWERGFLNDPPKFQRISTKQRYCLNEIAIRLGIRERKS
;
A
#
# COMPACT_ATOMS: atom_id res chain seq x y z
N MET A 1 12.64 -1.56 13.66
CA MET A 1 12.71 -1.08 12.26
C MET A 1 12.27 -2.25 11.39
N ALA A 2 11.27 -2.08 10.52
CA ALA A 2 10.85 -3.17 9.63
C ALA A 2 11.97 -3.41 8.62
N HIS A 3 12.76 -4.48 8.81
CA HIS A 3 13.73 -4.87 7.81
C HIS A 3 12.93 -5.45 6.64
N GLN A 4 13.13 -4.93 5.43
CA GLN A 4 12.40 -5.39 4.26
C GLN A 4 13.31 -6.37 3.51
N ILE A 5 12.79 -7.55 3.18
CA ILE A 5 13.53 -8.52 2.38
C ILE A 5 13.68 -7.97 0.95
N ASP A 6 14.91 -7.96 0.44
CA ASP A 6 15.16 -7.63 -0.97
C ASP A 6 14.50 -8.65 -1.90
N THR A 7 14.07 -8.21 -3.07
CA THR A 7 13.32 -9.02 -4.06
C THR A 7 14.10 -10.26 -4.49
N LYS A 8 15.42 -10.19 -4.62
CA LYS A 8 16.26 -11.35 -5.00
C LYS A 8 16.33 -12.36 -3.87
N THR A 9 16.42 -11.90 -2.62
CA THR A 9 16.41 -12.76 -1.44
C THR A 9 15.05 -13.43 -1.26
N ALA A 10 13.95 -12.71 -1.54
CA ALA A 10 12.61 -13.26 -1.52
C ALA A 10 12.39 -14.35 -2.59
N ASP A 11 12.84 -14.15 -3.83
CA ASP A 11 12.78 -15.17 -4.88
C ASP A 11 13.57 -16.44 -4.49
N ARG A 12 14.79 -16.25 -3.97
CA ARG A 12 15.61 -17.37 -3.49
C ARG A 12 14.94 -18.12 -2.34
N LEU A 13 14.35 -17.40 -1.40
CA LEU A 13 13.61 -17.99 -0.28
C LEU A 13 12.42 -18.80 -0.79
N GLY A 14 11.63 -18.25 -1.72
CA GLY A 14 10.49 -18.95 -2.34
C GLY A 14 10.89 -20.28 -3.00
N LYS A 15 12.00 -20.29 -3.76
CA LYS A 15 12.54 -21.52 -4.37
C LYS A 15 12.90 -22.59 -3.33
N VAL A 16 13.50 -22.19 -2.22
CA VAL A 16 13.87 -23.12 -1.14
C VAL A 16 12.63 -23.63 -0.40
N LEU A 17 11.67 -22.75 -0.12
CA LEU A 17 10.41 -23.13 0.54
C LEU A 17 9.60 -24.11 -0.29
N ASN A 18 9.70 -24.07 -1.62
CA ASN A 18 9.03 -25.04 -2.49
C ASN A 18 9.51 -26.49 -2.27
N LEU A 19 10.74 -26.69 -1.79
CA LEU A 19 11.30 -28.01 -1.49
C LEU A 19 10.80 -28.60 -0.16
N LEU A 20 10.07 -27.82 0.65
CA LEU A 20 9.42 -28.33 1.86
C LEU A 20 8.32 -29.36 1.53
N GLY A 21 7.80 -29.37 0.30
CA GLY A 21 6.84 -30.37 -0.19
C GLY A 21 7.47 -31.65 -0.73
N SER A 22 8.79 -31.84 -0.60
CA SER A 22 9.49 -33.00 -1.16
C SER A 22 9.12 -34.32 -0.48
N ASN A 23 9.09 -35.40 -1.26
CA ASN A 23 8.88 -36.77 -0.77
C ASN A 23 10.11 -37.32 -0.02
N HIS A 24 11.23 -36.59 0.00
CA HIS A 24 12.44 -36.99 0.71
C HIS A 24 12.62 -36.17 1.98
N ASP A 25 12.62 -36.85 3.13
CA ASP A 25 12.73 -36.24 4.45
C ASP A 25 14.00 -35.39 4.61
N GLY A 26 15.13 -35.89 4.10
CA GLY A 26 16.40 -35.17 4.12
C GLY A 26 16.37 -33.88 3.29
N GLU A 27 15.62 -33.86 2.20
CA GLU A 27 15.46 -32.66 1.36
C GLU A 27 14.61 -31.61 2.09
N ARG A 28 13.52 -32.02 2.76
CA ARG A 28 12.69 -31.11 3.57
C ARG A 28 13.48 -30.49 4.72
N ALA A 29 14.26 -31.30 5.45
CA ALA A 29 15.08 -30.81 6.56
C ALA A 29 16.16 -29.81 6.07
N THR A 30 16.81 -30.13 4.95
CA THR A 30 17.81 -29.25 4.33
C THR A 30 17.18 -27.94 3.85
N ALA A 31 15.99 -28.01 3.25
CA ALA A 31 15.25 -26.84 2.80
C ALA A 31 14.86 -25.94 3.98
N ALA A 32 14.34 -26.50 5.08
CA ALA A 32 14.01 -25.75 6.28
C ALA A 32 15.23 -25.04 6.88
N ALA A 33 16.36 -25.75 7.02
CA ALA A 33 17.60 -25.17 7.54
C ALA A 33 18.11 -24.02 6.65
N LYS A 34 18.04 -24.20 5.33
CA LYS A 34 18.48 -23.20 4.35
C LYS A 34 17.56 -21.99 4.31
N ALA A 35 16.24 -22.19 4.41
CA ALA A 35 15.27 -21.10 4.51
C ALA A 35 15.51 -20.26 5.76
N HIS A 36 15.75 -20.91 6.91
CA HIS A 36 16.09 -20.22 8.15
C HIS A 36 17.38 -19.40 8.01
N ALA A 37 18.44 -19.98 7.44
CA ALA A 37 19.72 -19.28 7.24
C ALA A 37 19.61 -18.07 6.29
N ILE A 38 18.81 -18.16 5.22
CA ILE A 38 18.54 -17.03 4.32
C ILE A 38 17.87 -15.90 5.08
N LEU A 39 16.88 -16.24 5.90
CA LEU A 39 16.05 -15.30 6.62
C LEU A 39 16.84 -14.59 7.73
N THR A 40 17.57 -15.33 8.56
CA THR A 40 18.43 -14.74 9.60
C THR A 40 19.64 -14.01 9.02
N GLY A 41 20.18 -14.46 7.88
CA GLY A 41 21.24 -13.75 7.15
C GLY A 41 20.79 -12.38 6.63
N ALA A 42 19.48 -12.19 6.43
CA ALA A 42 18.87 -10.90 6.13
C ALA A 42 18.43 -10.11 7.37
N GLY A 43 18.82 -10.54 8.58
CA GLY A 43 18.46 -9.87 9.84
C GLY A 43 16.98 -9.99 10.20
N LEU A 44 16.26 -10.97 9.64
CA LEU A 44 14.83 -11.18 9.82
C LEU A 44 14.52 -12.41 10.68
N THR A 45 13.34 -12.40 11.30
CA THR A 45 12.77 -13.56 12.01
C THR A 45 11.49 -14.08 11.32
N TRP A 46 11.11 -15.32 11.61
CA TRP A 46 9.89 -15.91 11.03
C TRP A 46 8.63 -15.09 11.36
N PRO A 47 8.45 -14.56 12.59
CA PRO A 47 7.38 -13.61 12.89
C PRO A 47 7.41 -12.35 12.02
N ASP A 48 8.59 -11.81 11.69
CA ASP A 48 8.69 -10.64 10.80
C ASP A 48 8.18 -10.97 9.40
N LEU A 49 8.54 -12.16 8.87
CA LEU A 49 8.09 -12.62 7.56
C LEU A 49 6.57 -12.85 7.54
N ILE A 50 6.02 -13.58 8.51
CA ILE A 50 4.59 -13.87 8.59
C ILE A 50 3.81 -12.58 8.83
N GLY A 51 4.29 -11.73 9.73
CA GLY A 51 3.71 -10.42 10.00
C GLY A 51 3.67 -9.54 8.76
N ALA A 52 4.74 -9.51 7.97
CA ALA A 52 4.77 -8.78 6.70
C ALA A 52 3.79 -9.35 5.66
N ALA A 53 3.67 -10.68 5.57
CA ALA A 53 2.72 -11.32 4.64
C ALA A 53 1.25 -11.09 5.03
N LEU A 54 0.95 -10.96 6.33
CA LEU A 54 -0.38 -10.68 6.84
C LEU A 54 -0.74 -9.19 6.82
N GLN A 55 0.24 -8.30 6.69
CA GLN A 55 -0.03 -6.89 6.45
C GLN A 55 -0.73 -6.75 5.09
N LYS A 56 -1.91 -6.13 5.09
CA LYS A 56 -2.53 -5.69 3.84
C LYS A 56 -1.52 -4.82 3.10
N PRO A 57 -1.33 -5.00 1.78
CA PRO A 57 -0.42 -4.15 1.04
C PRO A 57 -0.79 -2.70 1.36
N HIS A 58 0.15 -2.00 2.01
CA HIS A 58 0.04 -0.57 2.22
C HIS A 58 0.15 0.05 0.84
N ARG A 59 -0.99 0.12 0.14
CA ARG A 59 -1.06 0.74 -1.17
C ARG A 59 -0.62 2.18 -0.93
N PRO A 60 0.58 2.59 -1.41
CA PRO A 60 1.01 3.95 -1.21
C PRO A 60 -0.09 4.86 -1.74
N PRO A 61 -0.39 5.99 -1.08
CA PRO A 61 -1.25 6.99 -1.70
C PRO A 61 -0.54 7.49 -2.96
N GLU A 62 -0.80 6.87 -4.11
CA GLU A 62 -0.02 7.07 -5.34
C GLU A 62 -0.12 8.49 -5.91
N PHE A 63 -0.98 9.33 -5.35
CA PHE A 63 -1.07 10.76 -5.64
C PHE A 63 -1.50 11.41 -4.32
N GLY A 64 -1.36 12.72 -4.15
CA GLY A 64 -2.07 13.41 -3.07
C GLY A 64 -3.51 12.88 -3.05
N THR A 65 -3.86 12.10 -2.02
CA THR A 65 -5.10 11.29 -2.09
C THR A 65 -6.29 12.20 -2.36
N TRP A 66 -7.40 11.68 -2.89
CA TRP A 66 -8.64 12.47 -2.98
C TRP A 66 -9.00 13.16 -1.65
N ARG A 67 -8.56 12.59 -0.51
CA ARG A 67 -8.64 13.23 0.81
C ARG A 67 -7.79 14.49 0.93
N GLN A 68 -6.55 14.46 0.42
CA GLN A 68 -5.69 15.65 0.35
C GLN A 68 -6.32 16.73 -0.53
N THR A 69 -6.80 16.37 -1.72
CA THR A 69 -7.52 17.31 -2.60
C THR A 69 -8.77 17.87 -1.90
N CYS A 70 -9.56 17.03 -1.22
CA CYS A 70 -10.69 17.51 -0.41
C CYS A 70 -10.25 18.51 0.67
N ARG A 71 -9.15 18.24 1.40
CA ARG A 71 -8.62 19.16 2.41
C ARG A 71 -8.16 20.49 1.81
N GLU A 72 -7.47 20.45 0.68
CA GLU A 72 -7.01 21.65 -0.02
C GLU A 72 -8.19 22.48 -0.56
N CYS A 73 -9.21 21.82 -1.12
CA CYS A 73 -10.45 22.50 -1.54
C CYS A 73 -11.18 23.13 -0.34
N LEU A 74 -11.30 22.41 0.77
CA LEU A 74 -11.93 22.89 2.01
C LEU A 74 -11.14 24.05 2.65
N ALA A 75 -9.83 24.14 2.44
CA ALA A 75 -9.04 25.29 2.90
C ALA A 75 -9.40 26.59 2.16
N ARG A 76 -10.01 26.51 0.97
CA ARG A 76 -10.55 27.64 0.19
C ARG A 76 -12.06 27.80 0.40
N ASP A 77 -12.52 27.63 1.64
CA ASP A 77 -13.94 27.57 2.00
C ASP A 77 -14.80 28.75 1.47
N LYS A 78 -14.19 29.94 1.36
CA LYS A 78 -14.83 31.16 0.87
C LYS A 78 -15.14 31.12 -0.63
N ASP A 79 -14.41 30.31 -1.39
CA ASP A 79 -14.54 30.15 -2.84
C ASP A 79 -15.37 28.91 -3.22
N LEU A 80 -15.93 28.21 -2.22
CA LEU A 80 -16.78 27.03 -2.40
C LEU A 80 -18.25 27.42 -2.56
N ARG A 81 -18.92 26.73 -3.48
CA ARG A 81 -20.39 26.73 -3.58
C ARG A 81 -20.96 25.89 -2.44
N GLN A 82 -22.19 26.19 -2.03
CA GLN A 82 -22.85 25.51 -0.90
C GLN A 82 -22.87 23.98 -1.05
N TRP A 83 -23.18 23.47 -2.24
CA TRP A 83 -23.21 22.03 -2.50
C TRP A 83 -21.81 21.41 -2.53
N GLU A 84 -20.78 22.15 -2.97
CA GLU A 84 -19.40 21.66 -3.04
C GLU A 84 -18.85 21.44 -1.63
N ARG A 85 -19.18 22.31 -0.68
CA ARG A 85 -18.82 22.11 0.73
C ARG A 85 -19.44 20.83 1.28
N GLY A 86 -20.73 20.61 1.01
CA GLY A 86 -21.42 19.37 1.40
C GLY A 86 -20.78 18.14 0.76
N PHE A 87 -20.50 18.22 -0.54
CA PHE A 87 -19.81 17.17 -1.29
C PHE A 87 -18.41 16.89 -0.69
N LEU A 88 -17.52 17.87 -0.52
CA LEU A 88 -16.12 17.65 -0.14
C LEU A 88 -15.94 17.02 1.25
N ASN A 89 -16.92 17.16 2.14
CA ASN A 89 -16.92 16.53 3.47
C ASN A 89 -17.24 15.03 3.46
N ASP A 90 -17.78 14.50 2.36
CA ASP A 90 -18.29 13.13 2.29
C ASP A 90 -17.26 12.10 1.73
N PRO A 91 -16.59 12.30 0.57
CA PRO A 91 -15.57 11.42 0.01
C PRO A 91 -14.47 10.95 0.96
N PRO A 92 -13.96 11.78 1.90
CA PRO A 92 -12.91 11.34 2.82
C PRO A 92 -13.30 10.19 3.75
N LYS A 93 -14.61 10.00 3.99
CA LYS A 93 -15.15 8.94 4.87
C LYS A 93 -15.10 7.55 4.24
N PHE A 94 -15.04 7.46 2.91
CA PHE A 94 -15.06 6.17 2.19
C PHE A 94 -13.66 5.63 1.91
N GLN A 95 -13.51 4.32 1.96
CA GLN A 95 -12.26 3.63 1.59
C GLN A 95 -11.91 3.83 0.11
N ARG A 96 -12.91 4.00 -0.76
CA ARG A 96 -12.76 4.24 -2.20
C ARG A 96 -13.85 5.21 -2.65
N ILE A 97 -13.58 6.01 -3.68
CA ILE A 97 -14.57 6.90 -4.30
C ILE A 97 -14.93 6.39 -5.69
N SER A 98 -16.17 6.62 -6.11
CA SER A 98 -16.65 6.25 -7.45
C SER A 98 -16.04 7.12 -8.55
N THR A 99 -16.10 6.68 -9.81
CA THR A 99 -15.66 7.47 -10.98
C THR A 99 -16.36 8.82 -11.03
N LYS A 100 -17.67 8.86 -10.74
CA LYS A 100 -18.45 10.10 -10.69
C LYS A 100 -17.97 11.05 -9.60
N GLN A 101 -17.69 10.53 -8.40
CA GLN A 101 -17.14 11.34 -7.31
C GLN A 101 -15.75 11.88 -7.67
N ARG A 102 -14.93 11.07 -8.34
CA ARG A 102 -13.59 11.50 -8.78
C ARG A 102 -13.66 12.60 -9.84
N TYR A 103 -14.60 12.50 -10.77
CA TYR A 103 -14.87 13.54 -11.75
C TYR A 103 -15.34 14.85 -11.08
N CYS A 104 -16.33 14.78 -10.17
CA CYS A 104 -16.76 15.96 -9.41
C CYS A 104 -15.63 16.61 -8.60
N LEU A 105 -14.79 15.80 -7.94
CA LEU A 105 -13.65 16.33 -7.19
C LEU A 105 -12.65 17.06 -8.09
N ASN A 106 -12.37 16.50 -9.28
CA ASN A 106 -11.48 17.11 -10.25
C ASN A 106 -12.02 18.45 -10.76
N GLU A 107 -13.31 18.51 -11.12
CA GLU A 107 -13.97 19.75 -11.56
C GLU A 107 -13.87 20.86 -10.51
N ILE A 108 -14.09 20.52 -9.23
CA ILE A 108 -13.95 21.47 -8.12
C ILE A 108 -12.49 21.92 -7.96
N ALA A 109 -11.54 20.99 -8.00
CA ALA A 109 -10.12 21.30 -7.87
C ALA A 109 -9.61 22.21 -9.00
N ILE A 110 -9.99 21.92 -10.25
CA ILE A 110 -9.69 22.75 -11.43
C ILE A 110 -10.26 24.15 -11.24
N ARG A 111 -11.54 24.26 -10.85
CA ARG A 111 -12.21 25.54 -10.63
C ARG A 111 -11.50 26.38 -9.56
N LEU A 112 -11.02 25.74 -8.50
CA LEU A 112 -10.30 26.40 -7.42
C LEU A 112 -8.82 26.67 -7.76
N GLY A 113 -8.33 26.26 -8.95
CA GLY A 113 -6.92 26.39 -9.31
C GLY A 113 -5.99 25.55 -8.42
N ILE A 114 -6.49 24.47 -7.83
CA ILE A 114 -5.69 23.50 -7.07
C ILE A 114 -5.09 22.56 -8.10
N ARG A 115 -3.79 22.73 -8.38
CA ARG A 115 -3.08 21.87 -9.33
C ARG A 115 -2.95 20.46 -8.76
N GLU A 116 -3.57 19.49 -9.42
CA GLU A 116 -3.16 18.09 -9.26
C GLU A 116 -1.67 18.00 -9.62
N ARG A 117 -0.81 17.72 -8.64
CA ARG A 117 0.59 17.39 -8.94
C ARG A 117 0.59 16.03 -9.62
N LYS A 118 0.74 16.05 -10.95
CA LYS A 118 1.07 14.86 -11.73
C LYS A 118 2.38 14.29 -11.18
N SER A 119 2.36 12.99 -10.88
CA SER A 119 3.57 12.22 -10.70
C SER A 119 4.30 12.05 -12.03
#